data_AF-A0A6V7XNW7-F1
#
_entry.id   AF-A0A6V7XNW7-F1
#
_cell.length_a   1.000
_cell.length_b   1.000
_cell.length_c   1.000
_cell.angle_alpha   90.00
_cell.angle_beta   90.00
_cell.angle_gamma   90.00
#
_symmetry.space_group_name_H-M   'P 1'
#
loop_
_entity.id
_entity.type
_entity.pdbx_description
1 polymer ?
#
loop_
_entity_poly.entity_id
_entity_poly.type
_entity_poly.pdbx_seq_one_letter_code
_entity_poly.pdbx_strand_id
1 'polypeptide(L)'
;MKFSIYNFNGSKKKQIMFVNIVALLIAVLVLFGQVDTTGAKNVGLGNHILKEGKVNLAAGSTIVATNKDIEQYKAKFPDACDVDFDNEGNIVLHYKSQGATKEKGCTVDLLTDMKNTIVFTTGLSHSAGLENCLTDLNSNTLPFAYSLLNEEISQFHNGPIFGNGGGCCAGTCVKRTGLEVSWELQEKRKISILVLNVNPIGVALIRYTGQELSIVEEKREYPTVMITYQFPRYRISFPNKGNVSAKNSCVKNIHQNILPPNTWEIASTSPDPRMKRLLVFHLFPQSASRNREWLQEENRYKIRGNPLQGPDCDDLNIKFSKRNYKLINVLSTPETTKPPTNDKSQPPSTSNEPSSTSNNPPSTNNDPPSTSNNPTNNNQISSTLANNENNSTTSTPEDNLVTTTGQVTRTDEVKTSTASKGSSVTTAASTITTTTKSTSSIGVIIVVIGVILIIVIGVSVYFFVIRKKPDKKGKDAEGGDEAKGDAEEEDDKKEEKEDEGDKSKDKEEDDKSKEDDEEDDKKEVKGSESKTEGETKEEEQTGATSGDTEAKEEGQTNEVESLSPEEKRIEDEIYK
;
A
#
# COMPACT_ATOMS: atom_id res chain seq x y z
N MET A 1 43.48 -29.99 1.26
CA MET A 1 44.36 -30.19 0.07
C MET A 1 45.80 -29.88 0.48
N LYS A 2 46.79 -30.72 0.12
CA LYS A 2 48.21 -30.37 0.26
C LYS A 2 48.71 -29.77 -1.06
N PHE A 3 48.98 -28.47 -1.10
CA PHE A 3 49.64 -27.86 -2.25
C PHE A 3 51.13 -28.19 -2.23
N SER A 4 51.58 -28.99 -3.20
CA SER A 4 52.99 -29.32 -3.36
C SER A 4 53.73 -28.15 -4.03
N ILE A 5 54.60 -27.47 -3.29
CA ILE A 5 55.34 -26.30 -3.77
C ILE A 5 56.55 -26.79 -4.58
N TYR A 6 56.44 -26.72 -5.91
CA TYR A 6 57.55 -27.02 -6.82
C TYR A 6 58.59 -25.89 -6.78
N ASN A 7 59.79 -26.18 -6.28
CA ASN A 7 60.92 -25.25 -6.27
C ASN A 7 61.51 -25.06 -7.68
N PHE A 8 61.02 -24.06 -8.41
CA PHE A 8 61.48 -23.74 -9.76
C PHE A 8 62.78 -22.90 -9.72
N ASN A 9 63.93 -23.57 -9.74
CA ASN A 9 65.25 -22.94 -9.58
C ASN A 9 65.79 -22.31 -10.89
N GLY A 10 64.98 -21.47 -11.55
CA GLY A 10 65.26 -20.96 -12.91
C GLY A 10 64.90 -19.48 -13.12
N SER A 11 65.91 -18.61 -13.02
CA SER A 11 65.88 -17.16 -13.30
C SER A 11 64.95 -16.31 -12.41
N LYS A 12 65.55 -15.46 -11.57
CA LYS A 12 64.85 -14.50 -10.69
C LYS A 12 63.83 -13.61 -11.44
N LYS A 13 64.05 -13.31 -12.74
CA LYS A 13 63.09 -12.55 -13.56
C LYS A 13 61.75 -13.27 -13.76
N LYS A 14 61.73 -14.61 -13.86
CA LYS A 14 60.49 -15.38 -14.05
C LYS A 14 59.63 -15.41 -12.79
N GLN A 15 60.24 -15.49 -11.60
CA GLN A 15 59.50 -15.43 -10.33
C GLN A 15 58.79 -14.07 -10.14
N ILE A 16 59.48 -12.94 -10.38
CA ILE A 16 58.88 -11.60 -10.26
C ILE A 16 57.67 -11.45 -11.18
N MET A 17 57.77 -11.92 -12.43
CA MET A 17 56.68 -11.86 -13.40
C MET A 17 55.47 -12.70 -12.96
N PHE A 18 55.70 -13.90 -12.40
CA PHE A 18 54.62 -14.77 -11.92
C PHE A 18 53.91 -14.19 -10.68
N VAL A 19 54.66 -13.62 -9.74
CA VAL A 19 54.09 -12.94 -8.54
C VAL A 19 53.20 -11.76 -8.96
N ASN A 20 53.63 -10.94 -9.92
CA ASN A 20 52.82 -9.83 -10.42
C ASN A 20 51.54 -10.30 -11.13
N ILE A 21 51.60 -11.39 -11.90
CA ILE A 21 50.41 -11.97 -12.54
C ILE A 21 49.43 -12.48 -11.49
N VAL A 22 49.89 -13.21 -10.47
CA VAL A 22 49.03 -13.71 -9.39
C VAL A 22 48.44 -12.57 -8.56
N ALA A 23 49.23 -11.53 -8.24
CA ALA A 23 48.74 -10.35 -7.53
C ALA A 23 47.68 -9.58 -8.35
N LEU A 24 47.88 -9.45 -9.66
CA LEU A 24 46.88 -8.86 -10.56
C LEU A 24 45.61 -9.71 -10.61
N LEU A 25 45.73 -11.03 -10.69
CA LEU A 25 44.59 -11.96 -10.71
C LEU A 25 43.80 -11.91 -9.40
N ILE A 26 44.49 -11.80 -8.25
CA ILE A 26 43.85 -11.60 -6.94
C ILE A 26 43.17 -10.23 -6.87
N ALA A 27 43.82 -9.15 -7.33
CA ALA A 27 43.20 -7.82 -7.37
C ALA A 27 41.96 -7.78 -8.27
N VAL A 28 42.02 -8.44 -9.43
CA VAL A 28 40.89 -8.61 -10.35
C VAL A 28 39.78 -9.47 -9.72
N LEU A 29 40.11 -10.54 -9.00
CA LEU A 29 39.14 -11.35 -8.25
C LEU A 29 38.55 -10.62 -7.03
N VAL A 30 39.26 -9.64 -6.44
CA VAL A 30 38.73 -8.77 -5.39
C VAL A 30 37.81 -7.69 -5.97
N LEU A 31 38.16 -7.14 -7.15
CA LEU A 31 37.31 -6.19 -7.89
C LEU A 31 36.03 -6.85 -8.41
N PHE A 32 36.12 -8.05 -9.00
CA PHE A 32 34.94 -8.85 -9.33
C PHE A 32 34.24 -9.38 -8.07
N GLY A 33 34.99 -9.67 -7.00
CA GLY A 33 34.46 -10.13 -5.70
C GLY A 33 33.58 -9.11 -4.97
N GLN A 34 33.58 -7.85 -5.40
CA GLN A 34 32.51 -6.89 -5.11
C GLN A 34 31.26 -7.16 -5.98
N VAL A 35 30.88 -8.43 -6.17
CA VAL A 35 29.69 -8.85 -6.92
C VAL A 35 28.45 -8.26 -6.26
N ASP A 36 27.97 -7.15 -6.84
CA ASP A 36 26.63 -6.61 -6.70
C ASP A 36 25.95 -6.76 -5.33
N THR A 37 26.56 -6.15 -4.30
CA THR A 37 25.79 -5.64 -3.15
C THR A 37 24.79 -4.56 -3.57
N THR A 38 24.95 -4.01 -4.78
CA THR A 38 24.00 -3.15 -5.52
C THR A 38 22.59 -3.74 -5.68
N GLY A 39 22.43 -5.07 -5.54
CA GLY A 39 21.14 -5.75 -5.58
C GLY A 39 20.35 -5.76 -4.25
N ALA A 40 20.94 -5.30 -3.15
CA ALA A 40 20.28 -5.23 -1.84
C ALA A 40 19.57 -3.88 -1.66
N LYS A 41 18.26 -3.92 -1.37
CA LYS A 41 17.41 -2.73 -1.22
C LYS A 41 16.67 -2.75 0.11
N ASN A 42 16.54 -1.59 0.75
CA ASN A 42 15.81 -1.47 2.02
C ASN A 42 14.30 -1.35 1.77
N VAL A 43 13.53 -2.12 2.52
CA VAL A 43 12.07 -2.14 2.49
C VAL A 43 11.50 -2.12 3.89
N GLY A 44 10.34 -1.49 4.05
CA GLY A 44 9.63 -1.44 5.33
C GLY A 44 10.26 -0.51 6.36
N LEU A 45 9.50 -0.32 7.42
CA LEU A 45 9.84 0.53 8.56
C LEU A 45 11.06 -0.02 9.34
N GLY A 46 11.13 -1.35 9.45
CA GLY A 46 12.23 -2.11 10.02
C GLY A 46 13.52 -2.12 9.19
N ASN A 47 13.55 -1.48 8.02
CA ASN A 47 14.68 -1.49 7.07
C ASN A 47 15.17 -2.92 6.74
N HIS A 48 14.22 -3.77 6.36
CA HIS A 48 14.48 -5.13 5.92
C HIS A 48 15.20 -5.16 4.56
N ILE A 49 16.00 -6.20 4.31
CA ILE A 49 16.87 -6.27 3.12
C ILE A 49 16.22 -7.15 2.06
N LEU A 50 15.65 -6.53 1.02
CA LEU A 50 15.17 -7.19 -0.18
C LEU A 50 16.36 -7.48 -1.12
N LYS A 51 16.53 -8.75 -1.50
CA LYS A 51 17.50 -9.22 -2.51
C LYS A 51 16.88 -10.35 -3.32
N GLU A 52 17.01 -10.30 -4.64
CA GLU A 52 16.52 -11.37 -5.56
C GLU A 52 15.02 -11.71 -5.37
N GLY A 53 14.20 -10.71 -4.99
CA GLY A 53 12.77 -10.88 -4.73
C GLY A 53 12.41 -11.51 -3.39
N LYS A 54 13.40 -11.86 -2.56
CA LYS A 54 13.22 -12.35 -1.19
C LYS A 54 13.70 -11.32 -0.17
N VAL A 55 13.09 -11.29 1.01
CA VAL A 55 13.45 -10.37 2.09
C VAL A 55 14.16 -11.10 3.22
N ASN A 56 15.26 -10.51 3.71
CA ASN A 56 15.83 -10.87 4.99
C ASN A 56 15.27 -9.89 6.03
N LEU A 57 14.60 -10.41 7.05
CA LEU A 57 14.12 -9.57 8.14
C LEU A 57 15.31 -8.96 8.90
N ALA A 58 15.06 -7.82 9.54
CA ALA A 58 16.09 -7.12 10.29
C ALA A 58 16.45 -7.90 11.57
N ALA A 59 17.70 -7.82 12.01
CA ALA A 59 18.13 -8.47 13.25
C ALA A 59 17.28 -7.98 14.43
N GLY A 60 16.74 -8.90 15.23
CA GLY A 60 15.82 -8.58 16.32
C GLY A 60 14.36 -8.35 15.90
N SER A 61 13.94 -8.73 14.68
CA SER A 61 12.52 -8.72 14.29
C SER A 61 11.69 -9.66 15.18
N THR A 62 10.66 -9.13 15.84
CA THR A 62 9.74 -9.84 16.74
C THR A 62 8.29 -9.47 16.43
N ILE A 63 7.36 -10.35 16.79
CA ILE A 63 5.92 -10.09 16.69
C ILE A 63 5.52 -9.06 17.75
N VAL A 64 4.70 -8.08 17.36
CA VAL A 64 3.95 -7.23 18.30
C VAL A 64 2.71 -8.00 18.71
N ALA A 65 2.56 -8.30 20.00
CA ALA A 65 1.48 -9.18 20.49
C ALA A 65 0.61 -8.54 21.59
N THR A 66 1.09 -7.45 22.21
CA THR A 66 0.41 -6.75 23.31
C THR A 66 0.41 -5.24 23.09
N ASN A 67 -0.46 -4.52 23.81
CA ASN A 67 -0.50 -3.05 23.77
C ASN A 67 0.83 -2.42 24.22
N LYS A 68 1.55 -3.06 25.15
CA LYS A 68 2.90 -2.63 25.56
C LYS A 68 3.93 -2.76 24.42
N ASP A 69 3.77 -3.75 23.55
CA ASP A 69 4.63 -3.89 22.36
C ASP A 69 4.29 -2.82 21.31
N ILE A 70 3.01 -2.42 21.20
CA ILE A 70 2.56 -1.30 20.36
C ILE A 70 3.17 0.03 20.84
N GLU A 71 3.17 0.28 22.15
CA GLU A 71 3.82 1.48 22.73
C GLU A 71 5.31 1.52 22.37
N GLN A 72 6.02 0.40 22.50
CA GLN A 72 7.44 0.29 22.10
C GLN A 72 7.64 0.46 20.59
N TYR A 73 6.74 -0.07 19.77
CA TYR A 73 6.76 0.07 18.31
C TYR A 73 6.59 1.53 17.90
N LYS A 74 5.57 2.24 18.41
CA LYS A 74 5.33 3.67 18.16
C LYS A 74 6.48 4.54 18.68
N ALA A 75 7.02 4.24 19.87
CA ALA A 75 8.14 4.98 20.44
C ALA A 75 9.45 4.81 19.63
N LYS A 76 9.66 3.63 19.02
CA LYS A 76 10.84 3.36 18.18
C LYS A 76 10.72 3.99 16.80
N PHE A 77 9.53 4.03 16.24
CA PHE A 77 9.29 4.43 14.85
C PHE A 77 8.31 5.61 14.79
N PRO A 78 8.80 6.88 14.79
CA PRO A 78 7.93 8.05 14.78
C PRO A 78 7.10 8.22 13.49
N ASP A 79 7.54 7.59 12.40
CA ASP A 79 6.82 7.55 11.11
C ASP A 79 5.96 6.26 10.93
N ALA A 80 5.78 5.49 12.00
CA ALA A 80 4.85 4.38 12.05
C ALA A 80 3.40 4.86 11.93
N CYS A 81 2.51 3.97 11.47
CA CYS A 81 1.09 4.24 11.57
C CYS A 81 0.62 4.30 13.02
N ASP A 82 -0.46 5.04 13.25
CA ASP A 82 -1.21 4.93 14.50
C ASP A 82 -1.96 3.59 14.49
N VAL A 83 -1.39 2.59 15.17
CA VAL A 83 -1.90 1.21 15.21
C VAL A 83 -2.46 0.86 16.58
N ASP A 84 -3.56 0.11 16.64
CA ASP A 84 -4.00 -0.59 17.85
C ASP A 84 -4.33 -2.08 17.60
N PHE A 85 -4.80 -2.76 18.65
CA PHE A 85 -5.48 -4.05 18.54
C PHE A 85 -6.93 -3.89 18.98
N ASP A 86 -7.87 -4.39 18.18
CA ASP A 86 -9.27 -4.49 18.59
C ASP A 86 -9.50 -5.59 19.66
N ASN A 87 -10.73 -5.71 20.17
CA ASN A 87 -11.10 -6.71 21.19
C ASN A 87 -10.90 -8.17 20.71
N GLU A 88 -10.87 -8.40 19.39
CA GLU A 88 -10.55 -9.71 18.82
C GLU A 88 -9.04 -9.89 18.64
N GLY A 89 -8.22 -8.85 18.82
CA GLY A 89 -6.77 -8.85 18.59
C GLY A 89 -6.38 -8.66 17.12
N ASN A 90 -7.30 -8.20 16.27
CA ASN A 90 -7.00 -7.78 14.90
C ASN A 90 -6.21 -6.47 14.92
N ILE A 91 -5.36 -6.25 13.92
CA ILE A 91 -4.53 -5.04 13.82
C ILE A 91 -5.39 -3.94 13.16
N VAL A 92 -5.58 -2.81 13.82
CA VAL A 92 -6.29 -1.66 13.23
C VAL A 92 -5.30 -0.52 12.96
N LEU A 93 -5.28 -0.01 11.74
CA LEU A 93 -4.56 1.20 11.36
C LEU A 93 -5.53 2.37 11.35
N HIS A 94 -5.19 3.46 12.03
CA HIS A 94 -5.99 4.69 12.11
C HIS A 94 -5.50 5.78 11.17
N TYR A 95 -6.43 6.53 10.61
CA TYR A 95 -6.25 7.66 9.72
C TYR A 95 -7.16 8.79 10.22
N LYS A 96 -6.72 9.43 11.30
CA LYS A 96 -7.47 10.46 12.02
C LYS A 96 -7.45 11.80 11.28
N SER A 97 -8.56 12.55 11.33
CA SER A 97 -8.68 13.88 10.70
C SER A 97 -7.66 14.91 11.18
N GLN A 98 -7.15 14.71 12.41
CA GLN A 98 -6.10 15.51 13.08
C GLN A 98 -4.80 14.72 13.34
N GLY A 99 -4.58 13.60 12.64
CA GLY A 99 -3.42 12.71 12.85
C GLY A 99 -2.27 12.95 11.87
N ALA A 100 -1.02 12.70 12.29
CA ALA A 100 0.16 12.86 11.44
C ALA A 100 0.12 12.03 10.14
N THR A 101 -0.56 10.88 10.15
CA THR A 101 -0.81 10.03 8.96
C THR A 101 -1.43 10.80 7.79
N LYS A 102 -2.34 11.74 8.07
CA LYS A 102 -3.00 12.59 7.07
C LYS A 102 -2.02 13.45 6.28
N GLU A 103 -1.02 13.98 6.96
CA GLU A 103 -0.06 14.94 6.40
C GLU A 103 1.17 14.26 5.78
N LYS A 104 1.65 13.18 6.42
CA LYS A 104 2.94 12.55 6.12
C LYS A 104 2.82 11.15 5.52
N GLY A 105 1.64 10.54 5.61
CA GLY A 105 1.51 9.10 5.47
C GLY A 105 2.14 8.36 6.64
N CYS A 106 2.18 7.04 6.55
CA CYS A 106 2.85 6.16 7.50
C CYS A 106 3.07 4.77 6.88
N THR A 107 3.88 3.94 7.52
CA THR A 107 4.12 2.55 7.10
C THR A 107 3.93 1.56 8.26
N VAL A 108 3.51 0.34 7.93
CA VAL A 108 3.57 -0.83 8.82
C VAL A 108 4.19 -2.03 8.11
N ASP A 109 4.89 -2.85 8.89
CA ASP A 109 5.47 -4.11 8.43
C ASP A 109 4.65 -5.28 9.00
N LEU A 110 4.07 -6.09 8.12
CA LEU A 110 3.15 -7.17 8.45
C LEU A 110 3.68 -8.51 7.93
N LEU A 111 3.76 -9.52 8.79
CA LEU A 111 3.94 -10.90 8.35
C LEU A 111 2.61 -11.48 7.88
N THR A 112 2.65 -12.29 6.84
CA THR A 112 1.51 -13.05 6.31
C THR A 112 1.98 -14.36 5.68
N ASP A 113 1.07 -15.30 5.47
CA ASP A 113 1.26 -16.49 4.64
C ASP A 113 0.74 -16.28 3.20
N MET A 114 -0.10 -15.26 2.98
CA MET A 114 -0.76 -15.00 1.70
C MET A 114 0.22 -14.49 0.62
N LYS A 115 0.12 -15.10 -0.57
CA LYS A 115 0.92 -14.76 -1.76
C LYS A 115 0.08 -13.96 -2.75
N ASN A 116 0.55 -12.78 -3.12
CA ASN A 116 -0.06 -11.90 -4.15
C ASN A 116 -1.54 -11.54 -3.85
N THR A 117 -1.90 -11.56 -2.57
CA THR A 117 -3.26 -11.35 -2.07
C THR A 117 -3.17 -10.51 -0.81
N ILE A 118 -4.02 -9.49 -0.73
CA ILE A 118 -4.19 -8.64 0.45
C ILE A 118 -5.68 -8.62 0.79
N VAL A 119 -6.00 -8.81 2.07
CA VAL A 119 -7.38 -8.81 2.59
C VAL A 119 -7.45 -7.93 3.81
N PHE A 120 -8.32 -6.93 3.81
CA PHE A 120 -8.58 -6.08 4.97
C PHE A 120 -10.04 -5.64 5.00
N THR A 121 -10.56 -5.34 6.19
CA THR A 121 -11.82 -4.60 6.36
C THR A 121 -11.48 -3.11 6.49
N THR A 122 -12.33 -2.22 6.01
CA THR A 122 -12.09 -0.77 6.13
C THR A 122 -13.35 -0.01 6.50
N GLY A 123 -13.26 0.82 7.52
CA GLY A 123 -14.41 1.54 8.07
C GLY A 123 -14.09 3.00 8.39
N LEU A 124 -15.09 3.67 8.94
CA LEU A 124 -15.01 5.06 9.38
C LEU A 124 -15.63 5.20 10.77
N SER A 125 -15.37 6.32 11.44
CA SER A 125 -16.10 6.71 12.64
C SER A 125 -16.14 8.23 12.78
N HIS A 126 -17.24 8.73 13.33
CA HIS A 126 -17.40 10.14 13.67
C HIS A 126 -18.30 10.27 14.89
N SER A 127 -17.91 11.15 15.81
CA SER A 127 -18.54 11.34 17.11
C SER A 127 -19.97 11.87 17.05
N ALA A 128 -20.36 12.52 15.96
CA ALA A 128 -21.73 12.98 15.70
C ALA A 128 -22.57 12.01 14.82
N GLY A 129 -22.12 10.78 14.58
CA GLY A 129 -22.77 9.83 13.64
C GLY A 129 -22.26 9.99 12.21
N LEU A 130 -22.41 8.96 11.38
CA LEU A 130 -21.71 8.89 10.09
C LEU A 130 -22.27 9.86 9.04
N GLU A 131 -23.57 10.15 9.06
CA GLU A 131 -24.21 11.10 8.14
C GLU A 131 -23.57 12.49 8.19
N ASN A 132 -23.12 12.92 9.37
CA ASN A 132 -22.50 14.24 9.58
C ASN A 132 -21.11 14.39 8.94
N CYS A 133 -20.43 13.28 8.60
CA CYS A 133 -19.11 13.33 7.96
C CYS A 133 -19.09 12.84 6.50
N LEU A 134 -20.17 12.24 5.99
CA LEU A 134 -20.27 11.69 4.63
C LEU A 134 -20.84 12.70 3.61
N THR A 135 -20.39 13.96 3.68
CA THR A 135 -20.91 15.10 2.91
C THR A 135 -20.33 15.24 1.50
N ASP A 136 -19.09 14.79 1.26
CA ASP A 136 -18.40 14.80 -0.04
C ASP A 136 -17.62 13.48 -0.25
N LEU A 137 -17.79 12.88 -1.43
CA LEU A 137 -17.02 11.74 -1.96
C LEU A 137 -15.49 11.96 -1.89
N ASN A 138 -15.04 13.21 -1.84
CA ASN A 138 -13.64 13.60 -1.77
C ASN A 138 -13.11 13.80 -0.35
N SER A 139 -13.97 13.96 0.65
CA SER A 139 -13.50 14.15 2.03
C SER A 139 -12.93 12.85 2.58
N ASN A 140 -13.70 11.77 2.51
CA ASN A 140 -13.33 10.50 3.11
C ASN A 140 -12.71 9.58 2.06
N THR A 141 -11.47 9.89 1.70
CA THR A 141 -10.61 9.04 0.85
C THR A 141 -9.38 8.62 1.65
N LEU A 142 -8.89 7.40 1.47
CA LEU A 142 -7.68 6.88 2.13
C LEU A 142 -6.79 6.28 1.04
N PRO A 143 -5.71 6.97 0.61
CA PRO A 143 -4.75 6.46 -0.35
C PRO A 143 -3.73 5.52 0.31
N PHE A 144 -3.39 4.44 -0.40
CA PHE A 144 -2.46 3.41 0.08
C PHE A 144 -1.67 2.73 -1.04
N ALA A 145 -0.57 2.10 -0.64
CA ALA A 145 0.19 1.16 -1.46
C ALA A 145 0.76 0.04 -0.59
N TYR A 146 1.43 -0.90 -1.24
CA TYR A 146 2.00 -2.07 -0.61
C TYR A 146 3.33 -2.42 -1.28
N SER A 147 4.25 -2.98 -0.48
CA SER A 147 5.53 -3.57 -0.90
C SER A 147 6.30 -2.69 -1.89
N LEU A 148 6.47 -1.42 -1.54
CA LEU A 148 7.38 -0.49 -2.22
C LEU A 148 8.76 -0.50 -1.55
N LEU A 149 9.77 -0.13 -2.34
CA LEU A 149 11.09 0.16 -1.78
C LEU A 149 11.07 1.47 -0.99
N ASN A 150 11.88 1.62 0.05
CA ASN A 150 11.86 2.85 0.87
C ASN A 150 12.20 4.12 0.04
N GLU A 151 13.00 3.96 -1.02
CA GLU A 151 13.33 4.99 -2.02
C GLU A 151 12.19 5.30 -3.02
N GLU A 152 11.21 4.40 -3.18
CA GLU A 152 10.04 4.58 -4.06
C GLU A 152 8.87 5.26 -3.36
N ILE A 153 8.70 5.09 -2.04
CA ILE A 153 7.56 5.62 -1.26
C ILE A 153 7.37 7.13 -1.52
N SER A 154 8.46 7.90 -1.46
CA SER A 154 8.45 9.36 -1.64
C SER A 154 7.91 9.82 -3.01
N GLN A 155 7.97 8.97 -4.04
CA GLN A 155 7.45 9.27 -5.38
C GLN A 155 5.91 9.29 -5.40
N PHE A 156 5.26 8.63 -4.44
CA PHE A 156 3.81 8.53 -4.32
C PHE A 156 3.19 9.48 -3.28
N HIS A 157 3.99 10.16 -2.45
CA HIS A 157 3.47 11.15 -1.48
C HIS A 157 2.68 12.28 -2.15
N ASN A 158 3.03 12.62 -3.39
CA ASN A 158 2.34 13.60 -4.21
C ASN A 158 1.37 12.96 -5.22
N GLY A 159 1.01 11.69 -5.06
CA GLY A 159 0.02 10.98 -5.87
C GLY A 159 0.60 10.07 -6.96
N PRO A 160 -0.18 9.74 -8.00
CA PRO A 160 0.23 8.78 -9.02
C PRO A 160 1.35 9.34 -9.91
N ILE A 161 2.21 8.45 -10.41
CA ILE A 161 3.25 8.80 -11.38
C ILE A 161 2.60 8.93 -12.75
N PHE A 162 2.46 10.15 -13.23
CA PHE A 162 2.01 10.47 -14.58
C PHE A 162 3.13 10.31 -15.62
N GLY A 163 2.77 10.27 -16.90
CA GLY A 163 3.71 10.65 -17.93
C GLY A 163 3.13 10.75 -19.32
N ASN A 164 3.96 11.30 -20.20
CA ASN A 164 3.59 11.62 -21.58
C ASN A 164 3.35 10.34 -22.38
N GLY A 165 2.12 10.15 -22.81
CA GLY A 165 1.70 9.07 -23.70
C GLY A 165 0.35 9.43 -24.30
N GLY A 166 0.20 9.30 -25.61
CA GLY A 166 -1.08 9.57 -26.27
C GLY A 166 -2.18 8.61 -25.78
N GLY A 167 -3.36 9.16 -25.47
CA GLY A 167 -4.57 8.38 -25.23
C GLY A 167 -4.95 8.11 -23.78
N CYS A 168 -4.77 9.05 -22.85
CA CYS A 168 -5.47 9.04 -21.55
C CYS A 168 -6.08 10.41 -21.24
N CYS A 169 -7.09 10.41 -20.37
CA CYS A 169 -7.93 11.53 -19.93
C CYS A 169 -7.23 12.90 -19.93
N ALA A 170 -7.63 13.78 -20.84
CA ALA A 170 -7.11 15.14 -21.02
C ALA A 170 -5.58 15.27 -21.25
N GLY A 171 -4.92 14.23 -21.76
CA GLY A 171 -3.54 14.26 -22.24
C GLY A 171 -2.48 13.72 -21.27
N THR A 172 -2.86 13.32 -20.05
CA THR A 172 -1.96 12.72 -19.07
C THR A 172 -2.34 11.27 -18.77
N CYS A 173 -1.41 10.33 -18.96
CA CYS A 173 -1.58 8.93 -18.57
C CYS A 173 -0.97 8.66 -17.20
N VAL A 174 -1.70 7.94 -16.35
CA VAL A 174 -1.11 7.33 -15.14
C VAL A 174 -0.24 6.14 -15.55
N LYS A 175 1.06 6.24 -15.28
CA LYS A 175 2.09 5.21 -15.54
C LYS A 175 2.25 4.24 -14.38
N ARG A 176 2.14 4.72 -13.13
CA ARG A 176 2.24 3.89 -11.94
C ARG A 176 1.42 4.49 -10.80
N THR A 177 0.60 3.70 -10.11
CA THR A 177 -0.27 4.17 -9.02
C THR A 177 -0.49 3.10 -7.95
N GLY A 178 -0.66 3.54 -6.71
CA GLY A 178 -1.33 2.74 -5.67
C GLY A 178 -2.85 2.72 -5.85
N LEU A 179 -3.55 2.41 -4.77
CA LEU A 179 -5.01 2.45 -4.68
C LEU A 179 -5.45 3.50 -3.65
N GLU A 180 -6.73 3.83 -3.67
CA GLU A 180 -7.43 4.57 -2.64
C GLU A 180 -8.78 3.88 -2.36
N VAL A 181 -9.19 3.82 -1.10
CA VAL A 181 -10.59 3.55 -0.73
C VAL A 181 -11.29 4.87 -0.45
N SER A 182 -12.57 5.00 -0.76
CA SER A 182 -13.35 6.18 -0.39
C SER A 182 -14.81 5.84 -0.13
N TRP A 183 -15.42 6.56 0.81
CA TRP A 183 -16.81 6.37 1.22
C TRP A 183 -17.69 7.50 0.72
N GLU A 184 -18.92 7.15 0.37
CA GLU A 184 -19.96 8.06 -0.08
C GLU A 184 -21.29 7.62 0.55
N LEU A 185 -22.13 8.57 0.93
CA LEU A 185 -23.52 8.30 1.30
C LEU A 185 -24.40 8.47 0.06
N GLN A 186 -25.14 7.43 -0.32
CA GLN A 186 -26.13 7.48 -1.38
C GLN A 186 -27.53 7.20 -0.83
N GLU A 187 -28.47 8.10 -1.08
CA GLU A 187 -29.88 7.86 -0.74
C GLU A 187 -30.58 7.14 -1.91
N LYS A 188 -31.03 5.89 -1.69
CA LYS A 188 -31.87 5.16 -2.64
C LYS A 188 -33.21 4.87 -2.00
N ARG A 189 -34.31 5.42 -2.56
CA ARG A 189 -35.69 5.19 -2.10
C ARG A 189 -35.92 5.44 -0.59
N LYS A 190 -35.31 6.51 -0.04
CA LYS A 190 -35.30 6.85 1.41
C LYS A 190 -34.48 5.92 2.30
N ILE A 191 -33.62 5.09 1.71
CA ILE A 191 -32.64 4.27 2.43
C ILE A 191 -31.26 4.90 2.25
N SER A 192 -30.63 5.27 3.36
CA SER A 192 -29.23 5.70 3.43
C SER A 192 -28.31 4.49 3.18
N ILE A 193 -27.56 4.50 2.08
CA ILE A 193 -26.60 3.44 1.72
C ILE A 193 -25.17 3.99 1.81
N LEU A 194 -24.35 3.37 2.66
CA LEU A 194 -22.92 3.59 2.66
C LEU A 194 -22.29 2.84 1.48
N VAL A 195 -21.69 3.59 0.54
CA VAL A 195 -21.00 3.05 -0.62
C VAL A 195 -19.49 3.13 -0.41
N LEU A 196 -18.84 1.96 -0.32
CA LEU A 196 -17.39 1.85 -0.35
C LEU A 196 -16.93 1.72 -1.79
N ASN A 197 -16.05 2.63 -2.22
CA ASN A 197 -15.39 2.64 -3.51
C ASN A 197 -13.91 2.26 -3.35
N VAL A 198 -13.36 1.50 -4.31
CA VAL A 198 -11.91 1.24 -4.42
C VAL A 198 -11.44 1.66 -5.81
N ASN A 199 -10.53 2.63 -5.85
CA ASN A 199 -10.05 3.28 -7.07
C ASN A 199 -8.51 3.27 -7.14
N PRO A 200 -7.88 3.40 -8.32
CA PRO A 200 -6.49 3.81 -8.44
C PRO A 200 -6.34 5.28 -8.04
N ILE A 201 -5.27 5.64 -7.31
CA ILE A 201 -5.07 7.02 -6.83
C ILE A 201 -5.12 8.01 -8.00
N GLY A 202 -5.97 9.04 -7.87
CA GLY A 202 -6.13 10.08 -8.88
C GLY A 202 -6.83 9.66 -10.18
N VAL A 203 -7.56 8.53 -10.19
CA VAL A 203 -8.36 8.07 -11.33
C VAL A 203 -9.68 7.46 -10.85
N ALA A 204 -10.79 7.75 -11.52
CA ALA A 204 -12.01 6.98 -11.34
C ALA A 204 -11.90 5.62 -12.07
N LEU A 205 -11.95 4.51 -11.32
CA LEU A 205 -12.19 3.17 -11.87
C LEU A 205 -12.95 2.34 -10.82
N ILE A 206 -14.26 2.50 -10.85
CA ILE A 206 -15.10 2.33 -9.67
C ILE A 206 -15.51 0.87 -9.48
N ARG A 207 -14.71 0.14 -8.70
CA ARG A 207 -15.18 -1.06 -7.99
C ARG A 207 -15.85 -0.58 -6.70
N TYR A 208 -17.12 -0.89 -6.52
CA TYR A 208 -17.87 -0.48 -5.33
C TYR A 208 -18.70 -1.61 -4.74
N THR A 209 -19.07 -1.44 -3.48
CA THR A 209 -20.09 -2.21 -2.77
C THR A 209 -20.90 -1.28 -1.88
N GLY A 210 -22.19 -1.55 -1.73
CA GLY A 210 -23.08 -0.81 -0.84
C GLY A 210 -23.50 -1.66 0.37
N GLN A 211 -23.77 -1.00 1.49
CA GLN A 211 -24.44 -1.56 2.65
C GLN A 211 -25.35 -0.48 3.26
N GLU A 212 -26.49 -0.86 3.82
CA GLU A 212 -27.38 0.09 4.49
C GLU A 212 -26.68 0.73 5.70
N LEU A 213 -26.77 2.05 5.84
CA LEU A 213 -26.05 2.81 6.85
C LEU A 213 -26.48 2.41 8.27
N SER A 214 -27.78 2.15 8.48
CA SER A 214 -28.34 1.68 9.75
C SER A 214 -27.63 0.42 10.26
N ILE A 215 -27.44 -0.57 9.38
CA ILE A 215 -26.77 -1.84 9.67
C ILE A 215 -25.28 -1.60 9.99
N VAL A 216 -24.63 -0.67 9.29
CA VAL A 216 -23.22 -0.31 9.55
C VAL A 216 -23.07 0.38 10.90
N GLU A 217 -23.95 1.31 11.26
CA GLU A 217 -23.90 2.02 12.54
C GLU A 217 -24.26 1.10 13.73
N GLU A 218 -25.25 0.23 13.57
CA GLU A 218 -25.68 -0.76 14.58
C GLU A 218 -24.62 -1.83 14.81
N LYS A 219 -24.23 -2.57 13.75
CA LYS A 219 -23.35 -3.75 13.88
C LYS A 219 -21.86 -3.42 13.86
N ARG A 220 -21.49 -2.23 13.36
CA ARG A 220 -20.09 -1.85 13.03
C ARG A 220 -19.43 -2.82 12.06
N GLU A 221 -20.24 -3.49 11.26
CA GLU A 221 -19.81 -4.37 10.18
C GLU A 221 -19.50 -3.52 8.94
N TYR A 222 -18.26 -3.59 8.49
CA TYR A 222 -17.79 -2.87 7.30
C TYR A 222 -17.38 -3.85 6.18
N PRO A 223 -17.45 -3.44 4.91
CA PRO A 223 -17.07 -4.31 3.82
C PRO A 223 -15.60 -4.74 3.88
N THR A 224 -15.35 -6.01 3.58
CA THR A 224 -14.00 -6.54 3.38
C THR A 224 -13.55 -6.30 1.95
N VAL A 225 -12.35 -5.76 1.78
CA VAL A 225 -11.69 -5.57 0.48
C VAL A 225 -10.67 -6.70 0.30
N MET A 226 -10.81 -7.46 -0.78
CA MET A 226 -9.83 -8.46 -1.21
C MET A 226 -9.21 -8.04 -2.55
N ILE A 227 -7.89 -7.85 -2.54
CA ILE A 227 -7.07 -7.49 -3.71
C ILE A 227 -6.21 -8.69 -4.05
N THR A 228 -6.30 -9.19 -5.29
CA THR A 228 -5.59 -10.38 -5.76
C THR A 228 -4.90 -10.11 -7.09
N TYR A 229 -3.73 -10.74 -7.29
CA TYR A 229 -2.98 -10.62 -8.53
C TYR A 229 -2.39 -11.94 -9.02
N GLN A 230 -2.85 -12.34 -10.20
CA GLN A 230 -2.44 -13.52 -10.93
C GLN A 230 -2.18 -13.09 -12.38
N PHE A 231 -0.94 -12.66 -12.68
CA PHE A 231 -0.59 -12.06 -13.97
C PHE A 231 -1.18 -12.82 -15.18
N PRO A 232 -1.83 -12.13 -16.13
CA PRO A 232 -1.99 -10.68 -16.22
C PRO A 232 -3.18 -10.12 -15.42
N ARG A 233 -3.94 -10.94 -14.67
CA ARG A 233 -5.17 -10.50 -14.01
C ARG A 233 -4.89 -9.80 -12.67
N TYR A 234 -5.41 -8.59 -12.54
CA TYR A 234 -5.55 -7.84 -11.29
C TYR A 234 -7.04 -7.79 -10.94
N ARG A 235 -7.42 -8.21 -9.73
CA ARG A 235 -8.83 -8.24 -9.28
C ARG A 235 -8.97 -7.66 -7.89
N ILE A 236 -9.87 -6.69 -7.78
CA ILE A 236 -10.46 -6.24 -6.52
C ILE A 236 -11.85 -6.87 -6.44
N SER A 237 -12.20 -7.40 -5.26
CA SER A 237 -13.48 -8.03 -4.98
C SER A 237 -13.86 -7.82 -3.52
N PHE A 238 -15.16 -7.74 -3.27
CA PHE A 238 -15.73 -7.68 -1.93
C PHE A 238 -16.29 -9.09 -1.63
N PRO A 239 -15.72 -9.86 -0.68
CA PRO A 239 -16.30 -11.14 -0.28
C PRO A 239 -17.75 -10.95 0.17
N ASN A 240 -18.59 -11.96 -0.09
CA ASN A 240 -20.03 -11.96 0.22
C ASN A 240 -20.86 -10.91 -0.54
N LYS A 241 -20.33 -10.30 -1.62
CA LYS A 241 -21.04 -9.31 -2.44
C LYS A 241 -20.83 -9.54 -3.94
N GLY A 242 -21.80 -9.09 -4.75
CA GLY A 242 -21.74 -9.10 -6.21
C GLY A 242 -20.53 -8.33 -6.75
N ASN A 243 -19.89 -8.85 -7.81
CA ASN A 243 -18.72 -8.19 -8.40
C ASN A 243 -19.16 -7.21 -9.48
N VAL A 244 -19.36 -5.93 -9.14
CA VAL A 244 -19.60 -4.88 -10.15
C VAL A 244 -18.31 -4.58 -10.91
N SER A 245 -18.37 -4.56 -12.25
CA SER A 245 -17.22 -4.19 -13.07
C SER A 245 -17.34 -2.77 -13.62
N ALA A 246 -16.49 -1.88 -13.10
CA ALA A 246 -16.21 -0.57 -13.65
C ALA A 246 -15.97 -0.60 -15.17
N LYS A 247 -16.56 0.37 -15.88
CA LYS A 247 -16.23 0.74 -17.25
C LYS A 247 -15.48 2.08 -17.21
N ASN A 248 -14.52 2.26 -18.12
CA ASN A 248 -13.64 3.44 -18.27
C ASN A 248 -12.58 3.61 -17.16
N SER A 249 -11.30 3.55 -17.53
CA SER A 249 -10.16 3.93 -16.68
C SER A 249 -9.25 4.91 -17.40
N CYS A 250 -8.74 5.92 -16.69
CA CYS A 250 -7.60 6.72 -17.16
C CYS A 250 -6.24 6.00 -16.98
N VAL A 251 -6.23 4.79 -16.40
CA VAL A 251 -5.04 3.95 -16.28
C VAL A 251 -4.93 3.03 -17.51
N LYS A 252 -4.07 3.39 -18.45
CA LYS A 252 -3.67 2.48 -19.54
C LYS A 252 -3.02 1.23 -18.94
N ASN A 253 -3.34 0.05 -19.45
CA ASN A 253 -2.82 -1.24 -18.95
C ASN A 253 -2.91 -1.37 -17.42
N ILE A 254 -4.12 -1.33 -16.85
CA ILE A 254 -4.39 -1.44 -15.39
C ILE A 254 -3.52 -2.48 -14.66
N HIS A 255 -3.25 -3.62 -15.29
CA HIS A 255 -2.47 -4.73 -14.74
C HIS A 255 -0.95 -4.49 -14.63
N GLN A 256 -0.44 -3.47 -15.32
CA GLN A 256 0.97 -3.05 -15.30
C GLN A 256 1.15 -1.76 -14.49
N ASN A 257 0.16 -0.87 -14.54
CA ASN A 257 0.26 0.49 -14.02
C ASN A 257 -0.36 0.65 -12.61
N ILE A 258 -1.25 -0.26 -12.18
CA ILE A 258 -1.59 -0.37 -10.75
C ILE A 258 -0.53 -1.25 -10.10
N LEU A 259 0.01 -0.83 -8.96
CA LEU A 259 0.97 -1.63 -8.19
C LEU A 259 0.38 -3.03 -7.90
N PRO A 260 1.10 -4.13 -8.14
CA PRO A 260 0.62 -5.47 -7.79
C PRO A 260 0.72 -5.70 -6.26
N PRO A 261 -0.27 -6.36 -5.62
CA PRO A 261 -0.34 -6.70 -4.18
C PRO A 261 0.71 -7.75 -3.77
N ASN A 262 1.97 -7.50 -4.12
CA ASN A 262 3.08 -8.39 -3.87
C ASN A 262 3.32 -8.52 -2.37
N THR A 263 3.67 -9.73 -1.96
CA THR A 263 4.29 -9.99 -0.66
C THR A 263 5.65 -10.64 -0.93
N TRP A 264 6.67 -10.29 -0.16
CA TRP A 264 8.02 -10.83 -0.36
C TRP A 264 8.22 -12.09 0.46
N GLU A 265 8.80 -13.12 -0.15
CA GLU A 265 9.14 -14.35 0.56
C GLU A 265 10.29 -14.09 1.53
N ILE A 266 10.17 -14.53 2.78
CA ILE A 266 11.20 -14.34 3.79
C ILE A 266 12.29 -15.41 3.59
N ALA A 267 13.52 -14.96 3.37
CA ALA A 267 14.70 -15.83 3.22
C ALA A 267 15.34 -16.22 4.56
N SER A 268 15.14 -15.40 5.59
CA SER A 268 15.58 -15.66 6.97
C SER A 268 14.56 -16.49 7.76
N THR A 269 14.86 -16.82 9.01
CA THR A 269 13.84 -17.32 9.94
C THR A 269 12.78 -16.24 10.19
N SER A 270 11.50 -16.56 9.97
CA SER A 270 10.37 -15.72 10.37
C SER A 270 10.06 -15.94 11.87
N PRO A 271 9.69 -14.89 12.65
CA PRO A 271 9.33 -15.07 14.05
C PRO A 271 7.97 -15.76 14.24
N ASP A 272 7.11 -15.84 13.22
CA ASP A 272 6.03 -16.86 13.15
C ASP A 272 6.36 -17.85 12.02
N PRO A 273 6.69 -19.13 12.30
CA PRO A 273 7.04 -20.12 11.28
C PRO A 273 5.95 -20.38 10.22
N ARG A 274 4.69 -20.00 10.49
CA ARG A 274 3.58 -20.11 9.54
C ARG A 274 3.56 -18.94 8.56
N MET A 275 3.92 -17.74 9.03
CA MET A 275 3.92 -16.51 8.23
C MET A 275 5.24 -16.35 7.48
N LYS A 276 5.28 -16.87 6.25
CA LYS A 276 6.51 -16.98 5.43
C LYS A 276 6.77 -15.77 4.52
N ARG A 277 5.95 -14.72 4.62
CA ARG A 277 5.98 -13.56 3.72
C ARG A 277 5.87 -12.26 4.49
N LEU A 278 6.52 -11.23 3.96
CA LEU A 278 6.39 -9.85 4.42
C LEU A 278 5.46 -9.09 3.46
N LEU A 279 4.46 -8.42 4.01
CA LEU A 279 3.71 -7.33 3.42
C LEU A 279 4.18 -6.05 4.10
N VAL A 280 4.73 -5.11 3.34
CA VAL A 280 4.87 -3.73 3.82
C VAL A 280 3.64 -2.97 3.32
N PHE A 281 2.94 -2.26 4.20
CA PHE A 281 1.72 -1.53 3.85
C PHE A 281 1.92 -0.05 4.17
N HIS A 282 1.61 0.81 3.19
CA HIS A 282 1.82 2.25 3.26
C HIS A 282 0.48 2.96 3.19
N LEU A 283 0.16 3.79 4.18
CA LEU A 283 -0.88 4.80 4.08
C LEU A 283 -0.22 6.09 3.59
N PHE A 284 -0.77 6.74 2.57
CA PHE A 284 -0.19 7.97 2.02
C PHE A 284 -0.86 9.23 2.61
N PRO A 285 -0.21 10.40 2.51
CA PRO A 285 -0.86 11.67 2.76
C PRO A 285 -2.15 11.86 1.95
N GLN A 286 -3.09 12.67 2.43
CA GLN A 286 -4.28 13.08 1.67
C GLN A 286 -3.91 13.79 0.36
N SER A 287 -2.77 14.48 0.34
CA SER A 287 -2.22 15.13 -0.84
C SER A 287 -1.78 14.16 -1.95
N ALA A 288 -1.72 12.85 -1.67
CA ALA A 288 -1.54 11.85 -2.71
C ALA A 288 -2.80 11.65 -3.57
N SER A 289 -3.99 11.71 -2.96
CA SER A 289 -5.26 11.63 -3.67
C SER A 289 -5.62 12.95 -4.38
N ARG A 290 -6.70 12.94 -5.16
CA ARG A 290 -7.15 14.08 -5.96
C ARG A 290 -8.64 14.29 -5.81
N ASN A 291 -9.07 15.54 -5.81
CA ASN A 291 -10.48 15.87 -5.86
C ASN A 291 -11.08 15.40 -7.21
N ARG A 292 -12.25 14.76 -7.13
CA ARG A 292 -13.04 14.19 -8.22
C ARG A 292 -14.36 14.93 -8.28
N GLU A 293 -14.64 15.50 -9.44
CA GLU A 293 -15.89 16.18 -9.73
C GLU A 293 -16.71 15.32 -10.68
N TRP A 294 -17.95 14.97 -10.31
CA TRP A 294 -18.86 14.32 -11.24
C TRP A 294 -19.39 15.36 -12.23
N LEU A 295 -19.08 15.18 -13.52
CA LEU A 295 -19.63 16.01 -14.59
C LEU A 295 -20.85 15.33 -15.18
N GLN A 296 -22.03 15.75 -14.72
CA GLN A 296 -23.32 15.19 -15.11
C GLN A 296 -23.54 15.22 -16.64
N GLU A 297 -23.16 16.32 -17.29
CA GLU A 297 -23.26 16.50 -18.76
C GLU A 297 -22.40 15.48 -19.55
N GLU A 298 -21.27 15.06 -18.98
CA GLU A 298 -20.32 14.15 -19.63
C GLU A 298 -20.43 12.70 -19.13
N ASN A 299 -21.32 12.44 -18.16
CA ASN A 299 -21.50 11.15 -17.47
C ASN A 299 -20.15 10.53 -17.01
N ARG A 300 -19.25 11.36 -16.47
CA ARG A 300 -17.91 10.94 -16.05
C ARG A 300 -17.36 11.80 -14.91
N TYR A 301 -16.41 11.24 -14.17
CA TYR A 301 -15.60 12.01 -13.23
C TYR A 301 -14.48 12.77 -13.93
N LYS A 302 -14.34 14.04 -13.59
CA LYS A 302 -13.17 14.88 -13.90
C LYS A 302 -12.27 14.94 -12.67
N ILE A 303 -10.99 14.64 -12.88
CA ILE A 303 -9.98 14.77 -11.83
C ILE A 303 -9.54 16.24 -11.79
N ARG A 304 -9.73 16.89 -10.64
CA ARG A 304 -9.20 18.23 -10.36
C ARG A 304 -7.77 18.09 -9.83
N GLY A 305 -6.90 19.02 -10.20
CA GLY A 305 -5.48 18.97 -9.83
C GLY A 305 -5.17 19.21 -8.35
N ASN A 306 -6.16 19.68 -7.58
CA ASN A 306 -5.99 20.03 -6.18
C ASN A 306 -5.89 18.77 -5.29
N PRO A 307 -4.99 18.76 -4.29
CA PRO A 307 -4.94 17.72 -3.27
C PRO A 307 -6.20 17.74 -2.38
N LEU A 308 -6.49 16.62 -1.73
CA LEU A 308 -7.55 16.53 -0.72
C LEU A 308 -7.12 17.15 0.61
N GLN A 309 -8.09 17.61 1.41
CA GLN A 309 -7.87 18.24 2.73
C GLN A 309 -8.39 17.41 3.92
N GLY A 310 -9.16 16.34 3.68
CA GLY A 310 -9.87 15.54 4.68
C GLY A 310 -8.97 14.67 5.58
N PRO A 311 -9.45 13.56 6.14
CA PRO A 311 -10.86 13.18 6.20
C PRO A 311 -11.69 14.15 7.03
N ASP A 312 -13.00 14.15 6.77
CA ASP A 312 -13.99 14.89 7.55
C ASP A 312 -14.50 14.03 8.71
N CYS A 313 -14.57 12.70 8.53
CA CYS A 313 -14.80 11.76 9.62
C CYS A 313 -13.61 11.75 10.59
N ASP A 314 -13.87 11.52 11.89
CA ASP A 314 -12.86 11.63 12.95
C ASP A 314 -11.70 10.64 12.75
N ASP A 315 -12.02 9.43 12.28
CA ASP A 315 -11.07 8.38 11.92
C ASP A 315 -11.58 7.54 10.75
N LEU A 316 -10.71 7.32 9.75
CA LEU A 316 -10.87 6.24 8.77
C LEU A 316 -9.90 5.11 9.14
N ASN A 317 -10.32 3.86 9.08
CA ASN A 317 -9.50 2.74 9.55
C ASN A 317 -9.38 1.59 8.55
N ILE A 318 -8.28 0.84 8.68
CA ILE A 318 -8.03 -0.43 8.00
C ILE A 318 -7.74 -1.50 9.05
N LYS A 319 -8.57 -2.55 9.08
CA LYS A 319 -8.46 -3.71 9.98
C LYS A 319 -7.90 -4.92 9.23
N PHE A 320 -6.77 -5.43 9.69
CA PHE A 320 -6.15 -6.69 9.24
C PHE A 320 -6.41 -7.82 10.25
N SER A 321 -7.02 -8.92 9.79
CA SER A 321 -7.35 -10.03 10.69
C SER A 321 -6.11 -10.69 11.28
N LYS A 322 -6.13 -10.94 12.60
CA LYS A 322 -5.05 -11.65 13.31
C LYS A 322 -4.79 -13.07 12.82
N ARG A 323 -5.73 -13.65 12.05
CA ARG A 323 -5.61 -14.98 11.45
C ARG A 323 -4.61 -14.98 10.28
N ASN A 324 -4.62 -13.91 9.48
CA ASN A 324 -3.88 -13.81 8.22
C ASN A 324 -2.64 -12.91 8.33
N TYR A 325 -2.54 -12.12 9.40
CA TYR A 325 -1.51 -11.09 9.60
C TYR A 325 -0.95 -11.08 11.02
N LYS A 326 0.33 -10.70 11.14
CA LYS A 326 1.00 -10.31 12.40
C LYS A 326 1.79 -9.03 12.19
N LEU A 327 1.59 -8.04 13.06
CA LEU A 327 2.44 -6.85 13.09
C LEU A 327 3.84 -7.24 13.62
N ILE A 328 4.90 -6.69 13.02
CA ILE A 328 6.26 -6.86 13.53
C ILE A 328 6.90 -5.55 13.96
N ASN A 329 7.75 -5.66 14.98
CA ASN A 329 8.67 -4.63 15.43
C ASN A 329 10.08 -5.17 15.25
N VAL A 330 11.06 -4.29 15.09
CA VAL A 330 12.48 -4.66 15.17
C VAL A 330 12.95 -4.20 16.53
N LEU A 331 13.23 -5.11 17.46
CA LEU A 331 13.88 -4.72 18.71
C LEU A 331 15.22 -4.06 18.38
N SER A 332 15.56 -3.00 19.09
CA SER A 332 16.92 -2.48 19.01
C SER A 332 17.83 -3.58 19.55
N THR A 333 18.58 -4.24 18.68
CA THR A 333 19.71 -5.09 19.12
C THR A 333 20.51 -4.23 20.09
N PRO A 334 20.67 -4.65 21.36
CA PRO A 334 21.41 -3.87 22.33
C PRO A 334 22.74 -3.55 21.67
N GLU A 335 23.08 -2.25 21.57
CA GLU A 335 24.33 -1.83 20.94
C GLU A 335 25.41 -2.70 21.56
N THR A 336 26.01 -3.56 20.74
CA THR A 336 26.96 -4.55 21.26
C THR A 336 28.17 -3.73 21.62
N THR A 337 28.23 -3.30 22.89
CA THR A 337 29.19 -2.34 23.41
C THR A 337 30.54 -2.78 22.91
N LYS A 338 31.07 -2.05 21.91
CA LYS A 338 32.28 -2.49 21.22
C LYS A 338 33.30 -2.73 22.33
N PRO A 339 33.86 -3.95 22.45
CA PRO A 339 34.72 -4.29 23.58
C PRO A 339 35.76 -3.18 23.68
N PRO A 340 35.92 -2.56 24.86
CA PRO A 340 36.62 -1.29 25.00
C PRO A 340 37.94 -1.42 24.28
N THR A 341 38.08 -0.65 23.19
CA THR A 341 39.27 -0.76 22.36
C THR A 341 40.41 -0.32 23.25
N ASN A 342 41.28 -1.26 23.57
CA ASN A 342 42.47 -1.01 24.39
C ASN A 342 43.46 -0.20 23.54
N ASP A 343 43.10 1.06 23.30
CA ASP A 343 44.01 2.10 22.88
C ASP A 343 45.04 2.24 24.00
N LYS A 344 46.15 1.51 23.82
CA LYS A 344 47.38 1.75 24.54
C LYS A 344 47.72 3.22 24.34
N SER A 345 47.51 4.00 25.39
CA SER A 345 47.82 5.42 25.44
C SER A 345 49.25 5.65 24.95
N GLN A 346 49.38 6.06 23.69
CA GLN A 346 50.63 6.50 23.12
C GLN A 346 50.81 7.95 23.57
N PRO A 347 51.92 8.30 24.25
CA PRO A 347 52.06 9.61 24.87
C PRO A 347 51.96 10.72 23.81
N PRO A 348 51.30 11.86 24.14
CA PRO A 348 51.06 12.93 23.18
C PRO A 348 52.38 13.51 22.71
N SER A 349 52.66 13.37 21.42
CA SER A 349 53.79 14.02 20.77
C SER A 349 53.43 15.48 20.50
N THR A 350 53.92 16.37 21.35
CA THR A 350 53.81 17.82 21.19
C THR A 350 54.54 18.28 19.92
N SER A 351 53.79 18.45 18.84
CA SER A 351 54.25 19.14 17.64
C SER A 351 53.70 20.57 17.66
N ASN A 352 54.58 21.55 17.90
CA ASN A 352 54.22 22.95 17.80
C ASN A 352 54.26 23.38 16.33
N GLU A 353 53.10 23.56 15.70
CA GLU A 353 52.99 24.17 14.37
C GLU A 353 52.26 25.52 14.46
N PRO A 354 52.81 26.61 13.90
CA PRO A 354 52.32 27.97 14.16
C PRO A 354 51.06 28.32 13.35
N SER A 355 50.11 28.98 14.01
CA SER A 355 48.89 29.51 13.39
C SER A 355 49.17 30.46 12.22
N SER A 356 48.69 30.11 11.03
CA SER A 356 48.59 31.04 9.91
C SER A 356 47.24 31.77 9.94
N THR A 357 47.29 33.07 10.24
CA THR A 357 46.11 33.95 10.22
C THR A 357 45.63 34.17 8.78
N SER A 358 44.45 33.67 8.44
CA SER A 358 43.80 33.95 7.15
C SER A 358 42.75 35.05 7.30
N ASN A 359 43.03 36.23 6.75
CA ASN A 359 42.10 37.35 6.73
C ASN A 359 41.01 37.14 5.67
N ASN A 360 39.74 37.05 6.08
CA ASN A 360 38.60 37.18 5.16
C ASN A 360 38.14 38.64 5.08
N PRO A 361 37.80 39.17 3.88
CA PRO A 361 37.27 40.52 3.71
C PRO A 361 35.79 40.61 4.12
N PRO A 362 35.27 41.82 4.42
CA PRO A 362 33.88 42.00 4.84
C PRO A 362 32.91 41.83 3.66
N SER A 363 31.86 41.03 3.85
CA SER A 363 30.74 40.94 2.92
C SER A 363 29.80 42.12 3.13
N THR A 364 29.60 42.93 2.09
CA THR A 364 28.65 44.05 2.10
C THR A 364 27.21 43.57 1.95
N ASN A 365 26.35 43.93 2.90
CA ASN A 365 24.90 43.82 2.73
C ASN A 365 24.43 44.76 1.60
N ASN A 366 23.61 44.24 0.68
CA ASN A 366 22.82 45.01 -0.27
C ASN A 366 21.44 44.35 -0.39
N ASP A 367 20.52 44.73 0.50
CA ASP A 367 19.11 44.38 0.37
C ASP A 367 18.48 45.19 -0.78
N PRO A 368 17.77 44.56 -1.74
CA PRO A 368 16.96 45.27 -2.70
C PRO A 368 15.64 45.73 -2.06
N PRO A 369 15.14 46.95 -2.34
CA PRO A 369 13.91 47.45 -1.74
C PRO A 369 12.67 46.79 -2.36
N SER A 370 11.91 46.06 -1.55
CA SER A 370 10.57 45.60 -1.94
C SER A 370 9.58 46.76 -1.91
N THR A 371 9.18 47.22 -3.09
CA THR A 371 8.11 48.22 -3.28
C THR A 371 6.77 47.68 -2.80
N SER A 372 6.20 48.33 -1.78
CA SER A 372 4.81 48.14 -1.38
C SER A 372 3.88 48.79 -2.40
N ASN A 373 3.16 47.97 -3.17
CA ASN A 373 2.08 48.43 -4.04
C ASN A 373 0.74 47.92 -3.52
N ASN A 374 0.10 48.77 -2.73
CA ASN A 374 -1.30 48.65 -2.31
C ASN A 374 -2.23 49.12 -3.45
N PRO A 375 -3.28 48.36 -3.81
CA PRO A 375 -4.46 48.93 -4.46
C PRO A 375 -5.69 48.85 -3.54
N THR A 376 -6.00 49.99 -2.91
CA THR A 376 -7.30 50.24 -2.31
C THR A 376 -8.37 50.33 -3.42
N ASN A 377 -9.39 49.47 -3.37
CA ASN A 377 -10.71 49.68 -3.98
C ASN A 377 -11.67 48.77 -3.20
N ASN A 378 -12.39 49.25 -2.18
CA ASN A 378 -13.48 50.23 -2.25
C ASN A 378 -14.58 49.78 -3.21
N ASN A 379 -15.51 48.97 -2.69
CA ASN A 379 -16.90 49.00 -3.15
C ASN A 379 -17.83 48.74 -1.97
N GLN A 380 -18.43 49.82 -1.50
CA GLN A 380 -19.37 49.88 -0.39
C GLN A 380 -20.78 49.92 -0.98
N ILE A 381 -21.57 48.87 -0.83
CA ILE A 381 -23.02 48.90 -1.09
C ILE A 381 -23.75 48.42 0.16
N SER A 382 -24.58 49.31 0.68
CA SER A 382 -25.45 49.08 1.84
C SER A 382 -26.66 48.22 1.47
N SER A 383 -27.06 47.33 2.38
CA SER A 383 -28.48 46.97 2.54
C SER A 383 -28.79 46.56 3.99
N THR A 384 -29.19 47.55 4.77
CA THR A 384 -30.27 47.52 5.79
C THR A 384 -30.38 46.33 6.75
N LEU A 385 -30.19 46.63 8.04
CA LEU A 385 -30.92 45.97 9.13
C LEU A 385 -32.43 46.14 8.92
N ALA A 386 -33.19 45.09 9.23
CA ALA A 386 -34.56 45.22 9.68
C ALA A 386 -34.75 44.34 10.93
N ASN A 387 -34.83 45.03 12.06
CA ASN A 387 -35.44 44.55 13.29
C ASN A 387 -36.85 44.01 13.01
N ASN A 388 -37.24 42.95 13.71
CA ASN A 388 -38.62 42.79 14.18
C ASN A 388 -38.65 41.86 15.40
N GLU A 389 -38.38 42.42 16.58
CA GLU A 389 -39.05 41.95 17.79
C GLU A 389 -40.49 42.45 17.72
N ASN A 390 -41.49 41.55 17.81
CA ASN A 390 -42.43 41.59 18.95
C ASN A 390 -43.53 40.51 18.92
N ASN A 391 -43.49 39.71 19.99
CA ASN A 391 -44.58 39.59 20.99
C ASN A 391 -45.71 38.54 20.84
N SER A 392 -45.97 37.94 22.00
CA SER A 392 -47.25 37.47 22.56
C SER A 392 -47.61 35.98 22.37
N THR A 393 -47.27 35.09 23.33
CA THR A 393 -47.92 34.86 24.65
C THR A 393 -49.24 34.08 24.58
N THR A 394 -49.22 32.83 25.06
CA THR A 394 -50.24 32.32 26.01
C THR A 394 -49.70 31.18 26.88
N SER A 395 -50.04 31.18 28.16
CA SER A 395 -49.94 30.04 29.11
C SER A 395 -51.37 29.68 29.59
N THR A 396 -51.67 28.73 30.47
CA THR A 396 -50.97 27.90 31.49
C THR A 396 -51.91 26.68 31.74
N PRO A 397 -51.94 25.98 32.89
CA PRO A 397 -50.94 25.18 33.61
C PRO A 397 -51.43 23.72 33.83
N GLU A 398 -50.67 22.92 34.62
CA GLU A 398 -51.16 21.81 35.50
C GLU A 398 -51.82 20.57 34.81
N ASP A 399 -51.79 19.33 35.34
CA ASP A 399 -51.41 18.89 36.70
C ASP A 399 -50.93 17.41 36.76
N ASN A 400 -50.20 17.08 37.84
CA ASN A 400 -50.03 15.77 38.54
C ASN A 400 -50.16 14.38 37.82
N LEU A 401 -49.23 13.43 38.09
CA LEU A 401 -49.37 12.44 39.20
C LEU A 401 -48.32 11.26 39.20
N VAL A 402 -47.58 11.12 40.32
CA VAL A 402 -47.04 9.87 40.98
C VAL A 402 -46.05 8.90 40.27
N THR A 403 -44.80 8.95 40.76
CA THR A 403 -43.99 7.88 41.41
C THR A 403 -43.99 6.42 40.91
N THR A 404 -42.78 5.88 40.66
CA THR A 404 -42.31 4.60 41.26
C THR A 404 -40.77 4.60 41.40
N THR A 405 -40.30 3.99 42.49
CA THR A 405 -38.92 4.04 43.00
C THR A 405 -37.97 3.05 42.31
N GLY A 406 -36.70 3.44 42.10
CA GLY A 406 -35.64 2.57 41.60
C GLY A 406 -34.25 3.00 42.10
N GLN A 407 -33.96 2.74 43.37
CA GLN A 407 -32.74 3.20 44.05
C GLN A 407 -31.57 2.25 43.76
N VAL A 408 -30.54 2.73 43.05
CA VAL A 408 -29.25 2.02 42.91
C VAL A 408 -28.14 2.86 43.52
N THR A 409 -27.56 2.34 44.61
CA THR A 409 -26.43 2.95 45.31
C THR A 409 -25.18 2.90 44.45
N ARG A 410 -24.61 4.06 44.11
CA ARG A 410 -23.24 4.17 43.58
C ARG A 410 -22.34 4.79 44.65
N THR A 411 -21.23 4.14 44.92
CA THR A 411 -20.18 4.62 45.84
C THR A 411 -19.26 5.57 45.08
N ASP A 412 -19.28 6.85 45.44
CA ASP A 412 -18.34 7.83 44.91
C ASP A 412 -16.96 7.68 45.57
N GLU A 413 -15.94 7.27 44.80
CA GLU A 413 -14.55 7.36 45.23
C GLU A 413 -13.94 8.68 44.76
N VAL A 414 -13.92 9.67 45.67
CA VAL A 414 -13.33 11.00 45.41
C VAL A 414 -11.82 10.88 45.29
N LYS A 415 -11.27 11.08 44.08
CA LYS A 415 -9.83 11.15 43.85
C LYS A 415 -9.38 12.55 43.44
N THR A 416 -8.75 13.23 44.40
CA THR A 416 -8.22 14.61 44.27
C THR A 416 -7.23 14.74 43.12
N SER A 417 -7.49 15.69 42.21
CA SER A 417 -6.60 16.07 41.12
C SER A 417 -5.77 17.30 41.52
N THR A 418 -4.45 17.12 41.68
CA THR A 418 -3.53 18.23 41.96
C THR A 418 -2.98 18.80 40.65
N ALA A 419 -3.23 20.08 40.39
CA ALA A 419 -2.75 20.76 39.19
C ALA A 419 -1.21 20.84 39.14
N SER A 420 -0.61 20.36 38.04
CA SER A 420 0.81 20.53 37.75
C SER A 420 1.01 21.61 36.68
N LYS A 421 1.94 22.54 36.91
CA LYS A 421 2.25 23.63 35.99
C LYS A 421 2.99 23.10 34.76
N GLY A 422 2.57 23.55 33.57
CA GLY A 422 3.26 23.23 32.32
C GLY A 422 4.67 23.79 32.26
N SER A 423 5.58 23.01 31.68
CA SER A 423 6.93 23.43 31.29
C SER A 423 7.09 23.11 29.80
N SER A 424 7.24 24.14 28.96
CA SER A 424 7.35 23.96 27.51
C SER A 424 8.75 23.50 27.13
N VAL A 425 8.88 22.25 26.71
CA VAL A 425 10.12 21.72 26.12
C VAL A 425 10.07 21.91 24.61
N THR A 426 10.84 22.87 24.10
CA THR A 426 11.01 23.10 22.66
C THR A 426 11.96 22.08 22.07
N THR A 427 11.43 20.98 21.52
CA THR A 427 12.24 19.95 20.86
C THR A 427 12.67 20.41 19.46
N ALA A 428 13.95 20.76 19.31
CA ALA A 428 14.53 21.10 18.01
C ALA A 428 14.69 19.83 17.14
N ALA A 429 14.06 19.81 15.96
CA ALA A 429 14.19 18.71 15.00
C ALA A 429 15.53 18.79 14.23
N SER A 430 16.45 17.89 14.54
CA SER A 430 17.71 17.75 13.79
C SER A 430 17.48 16.98 12.49
N THR A 431 17.40 17.69 11.37
CA THR A 431 17.34 17.07 10.03
C THR A 431 18.73 16.56 9.64
N ILE A 432 18.93 15.23 9.66
CA ILE A 432 20.19 14.62 9.23
C ILE A 432 20.14 14.37 7.72
N THR A 433 20.69 15.30 6.94
CA THR A 433 20.78 15.17 5.47
C THR A 433 21.96 14.27 5.06
N THR A 434 21.74 12.95 5.01
CA THR A 434 22.71 11.98 4.50
C THR A 434 22.90 12.11 2.98
N THR A 435 23.85 12.97 2.59
CA THR A 435 24.13 13.25 1.17
C THR A 435 24.97 12.12 0.55
N THR A 436 24.33 11.07 0.06
CA THR A 436 24.99 10.00 -0.72
C THR A 436 25.45 10.53 -2.07
N LYS A 437 26.72 10.90 -2.17
CA LYS A 437 27.36 11.24 -3.45
C LYS A 437 27.40 10.01 -4.36
N SER A 438 26.53 10.01 -5.37
CA SER A 438 26.64 9.11 -6.53
C SER A 438 27.94 9.39 -7.27
N THR A 439 28.96 8.56 -7.05
CA THR A 439 30.16 8.53 -7.89
C THR A 439 29.82 7.80 -9.18
N SER A 440 29.86 8.50 -10.31
CA SER A 440 29.37 7.95 -11.58
C SER A 440 30.13 6.68 -11.98
N SER A 441 29.41 5.58 -12.13
CA SER A 441 29.92 4.23 -12.48
C SER A 441 30.63 4.15 -13.84
N ILE A 442 30.51 5.19 -14.68
CA ILE A 442 31.18 5.34 -15.99
C ILE A 442 32.71 5.15 -15.89
N GLY A 443 33.34 5.66 -14.83
CA GLY A 443 34.79 5.52 -14.64
C GLY A 443 35.25 4.06 -14.48
N VAL A 444 34.44 3.22 -13.82
CA VAL A 444 34.75 1.80 -13.61
C VAL A 444 34.61 1.02 -14.92
N ILE A 445 33.58 1.32 -15.71
CA ILE A 445 33.31 0.67 -17.01
C ILE A 445 34.47 0.88 -17.99
N ILE A 446 35.02 2.10 -18.06
CA ILE A 446 36.16 2.42 -18.94
C ILE A 446 37.42 1.61 -18.56
N VAL A 447 37.67 1.43 -17.26
CA VAL A 447 38.81 0.63 -16.76
C VAL A 447 38.65 -0.85 -17.13
N VAL A 448 37.44 -1.42 -16.95
CA VAL A 448 37.15 -2.83 -17.31
C VAL A 448 37.35 -3.09 -18.81
N ILE A 449 36.84 -2.20 -19.67
CA ILE A 449 37.03 -2.29 -21.13
C ILE A 449 38.52 -2.23 -21.51
N GLY A 450 39.29 -1.33 -20.87
CA GLY A 450 40.74 -1.23 -21.09
C GLY A 450 41.50 -2.52 -20.75
N VAL A 451 41.16 -3.17 -19.63
CA VAL A 451 41.79 -4.45 -19.23
C VAL A 451 41.46 -5.57 -20.21
N ILE A 452 40.21 -5.67 -20.68
CA ILE A 452 39.80 -6.69 -21.66
C ILE A 452 40.56 -6.52 -22.98
N LEU A 453 40.71 -5.29 -23.48
CA LEU A 453 41.47 -5.00 -24.70
C LEU A 453 42.95 -5.43 -24.59
N ILE A 454 43.60 -5.17 -23.45
CA ILE A 454 44.99 -5.60 -23.21
C ILE A 454 45.12 -7.12 -23.22
N ILE A 455 44.16 -7.85 -22.64
CA ILE A 455 44.15 -9.32 -22.65
C ILE A 455 43.98 -9.85 -24.08
N VAL A 456 43.03 -9.30 -24.85
CA VAL A 456 42.81 -9.70 -26.25
C VAL A 456 44.07 -9.48 -27.09
N ILE A 457 44.70 -8.30 -26.99
CA ILE A 457 45.96 -8.00 -27.70
C ILE A 457 47.07 -8.98 -27.27
N GLY A 458 47.21 -9.26 -25.97
CA GLY A 458 48.20 -10.21 -25.45
C GLY A 458 48.01 -11.63 -26.00
N VAL A 459 46.77 -12.14 -26.05
CA VAL A 459 46.43 -13.45 -26.62
C VAL A 459 46.68 -13.47 -28.13
N SER A 460 46.30 -12.41 -28.86
CA SER A 460 46.54 -12.29 -30.31
C SER A 460 48.03 -12.30 -30.64
N VAL A 461 48.86 -11.53 -29.93
CA VAL A 461 50.32 -11.50 -30.11
C VAL A 461 50.95 -12.85 -29.75
N TYR A 462 50.50 -13.48 -28.65
CA TYR A 462 50.97 -14.82 -28.26
C TYR A 462 50.71 -15.85 -29.37
N PHE A 463 49.49 -15.86 -29.93
CA PHE A 463 49.14 -16.75 -31.05
C PHE A 463 49.95 -16.45 -32.32
N PHE A 464 50.14 -15.19 -32.68
CA PHE A 464 50.88 -14.81 -33.89
C PHE A 464 52.38 -15.12 -33.81
N VAL A 465 53.01 -14.91 -32.65
CA VAL A 465 54.46 -15.08 -32.48
C VAL A 465 54.84 -16.55 -32.29
N ILE A 466 54.06 -17.33 -31.54
CA ILE A 466 54.45 -18.70 -31.15
C ILE A 466 53.90 -19.76 -32.12
N ARG A 467 52.83 -19.48 -32.88
CA ARG A 467 52.21 -20.48 -33.77
C ARG A 467 52.80 -20.53 -35.18
N LYS A 468 53.84 -19.75 -35.50
CA LYS A 468 54.67 -19.96 -36.70
C LYS A 468 55.50 -21.25 -36.56
N LYS A 469 54.86 -22.38 -36.87
CA LYS A 469 55.57 -23.62 -37.20
C LYS A 469 56.31 -23.41 -38.54
N PRO A 470 57.53 -23.97 -38.70
CA PRO A 470 58.21 -23.95 -39.99
C PRO A 470 57.50 -24.88 -40.98
N ASP A 471 57.29 -24.40 -42.21
CA ASP A 471 56.61 -25.15 -43.27
C ASP A 471 57.37 -26.43 -43.64
N LYS A 472 56.68 -27.58 -43.59
CA LYS A 472 57.19 -28.83 -44.14
C LYS A 472 56.72 -28.99 -45.58
N LYS A 473 57.66 -28.96 -46.52
CA LYS A 473 57.48 -29.42 -47.91
C LYS A 473 57.24 -30.94 -47.96
N GLY A 474 56.34 -31.37 -48.85
CA GLY A 474 56.08 -32.75 -49.26
C GLY A 474 54.63 -32.83 -49.76
N LYS A 475 54.38 -32.80 -51.08
CA LYS A 475 54.52 -33.86 -52.10
C LYS A 475 53.34 -34.86 -52.13
N ASP A 476 52.53 -34.70 -53.17
CA ASP A 476 52.07 -35.69 -54.15
C ASP A 476 51.54 -37.06 -53.67
N ALA A 477 50.21 -37.24 -53.79
CA ALA A 477 49.44 -38.46 -54.18
C ALA A 477 47.95 -38.18 -53.88
N GLU A 478 46.88 -38.63 -54.57
CA GLU A 478 46.57 -39.36 -55.81
C GLU A 478 45.28 -40.16 -55.52
N GLY A 479 44.21 -39.99 -56.31
CA GLY A 479 43.11 -40.95 -56.47
C GLY A 479 42.00 -41.06 -55.39
N GLY A 480 40.74 -41.21 -55.83
CA GLY A 480 39.61 -41.63 -54.97
C GLY A 480 38.24 -41.16 -55.48
N ASP A 481 37.47 -42.03 -56.13
CA ASP A 481 36.22 -41.76 -56.84
C ASP A 481 34.94 -42.23 -56.09
N GLU A 482 33.77 -41.71 -56.53
CA GLU A 482 32.37 -42.19 -56.26
C GLU A 482 31.87 -42.20 -54.78
N ALA A 483 30.58 -42.07 -54.43
CA ALA A 483 29.28 -42.16 -55.15
C ALA A 483 28.30 -41.06 -54.61
N LYS A 484 27.48 -40.38 -55.43
CA LYS A 484 26.11 -40.73 -55.88
C LYS A 484 25.05 -40.93 -54.77
N GLY A 485 23.93 -40.19 -54.87
CA GLY A 485 22.77 -40.28 -53.97
C GLY A 485 21.75 -39.15 -54.21
N ASP A 486 20.96 -39.27 -55.28
CA ASP A 486 19.91 -38.31 -55.70
C ASP A 486 18.52 -38.64 -55.09
N ALA A 487 17.65 -37.60 -54.98
CA ALA A 487 16.16 -37.54 -54.98
C ALA A 487 15.73 -36.26 -54.21
N GLU A 488 14.93 -35.30 -54.72
CA GLU A 488 13.55 -35.36 -55.27
C GLU A 488 12.53 -35.87 -54.21
N GLU A 489 11.34 -35.28 -53.97
CA GLU A 489 10.45 -34.31 -54.65
C GLU A 489 10.14 -33.09 -53.70
N GLU A 490 9.65 -31.91 -54.12
CA GLU A 490 8.32 -31.57 -54.72
C GLU A 490 7.12 -32.08 -53.87
N ASP A 491 5.97 -31.40 -53.76
CA ASP A 491 5.54 -30.00 -53.94
C ASP A 491 4.26 -29.82 -53.08
N ASP A 492 3.73 -28.59 -52.91
CA ASP A 492 2.30 -28.25 -53.04
C ASP A 492 1.87 -26.96 -52.31
N LYS A 493 1.25 -26.08 -53.11
CA LYS A 493 0.39 -24.98 -52.68
C LYS A 493 -0.90 -25.51 -52.05
N LYS A 494 -1.52 -24.75 -51.14
CA LYS A 494 -2.93 -24.38 -51.38
C LYS A 494 -3.48 -23.12 -50.68
N GLU A 495 -3.97 -22.23 -51.54
CA GLU A 495 -5.14 -21.33 -51.47
C GLU A 495 -5.44 -20.46 -50.23
N GLU A 496 -5.65 -19.19 -50.56
CA GLU A 496 -6.46 -18.20 -49.85
C GLU A 496 -7.89 -18.70 -49.60
N LYS A 497 -8.52 -18.17 -48.54
CA LYS A 497 -9.94 -17.81 -48.61
C LYS A 497 -10.19 -16.45 -47.96
N GLU A 498 -10.66 -15.54 -48.79
CA GLU A 498 -11.43 -14.36 -48.40
C GLU A 498 -12.79 -14.83 -47.81
N ASP A 499 -13.38 -14.01 -46.93
CA ASP A 499 -14.75 -14.23 -46.44
C ASP A 499 -15.49 -12.88 -46.47
N GLU A 500 -15.98 -12.51 -47.67
CA GLU A 500 -17.02 -11.49 -47.86
C GLU A 500 -18.37 -12.16 -48.12
N GLY A 501 -19.42 -11.68 -47.45
CA GLY A 501 -20.81 -12.17 -47.60
C GLY A 501 -21.68 -11.60 -46.48
N ASP A 502 -22.23 -10.39 -46.57
CA ASP A 502 -23.32 -9.89 -47.43
C ASP A 502 -24.73 -10.10 -46.81
N LYS A 503 -25.68 -9.31 -47.29
CA LYS A 503 -26.89 -8.85 -46.57
C LYS A 503 -28.06 -9.83 -46.58
N SER A 504 -28.85 -9.74 -45.50
CA SER A 504 -30.32 -9.81 -45.57
C SER A 504 -30.87 -8.82 -44.53
N LYS A 505 -31.42 -7.67 -44.92
CA LYS A 505 -32.78 -7.42 -45.42
C LYS A 505 -33.89 -7.59 -44.38
N ASP A 506 -34.53 -6.44 -44.13
CA ASP A 506 -35.98 -6.20 -44.09
C ASP A 506 -36.84 -7.11 -43.21
N LYS A 507 -37.32 -6.53 -42.10
CA LYS A 507 -38.75 -6.60 -41.73
C LYS A 507 -39.15 -5.41 -40.84
N GLU A 508 -39.78 -4.42 -41.46
CA GLU A 508 -40.87 -3.68 -40.82
C GLU A 508 -42.05 -4.65 -40.62
N GLU A 509 -42.75 -4.55 -39.50
CA GLU A 509 -44.21 -4.64 -39.44
C GLU A 509 -44.67 -4.01 -38.11
N ASP A 510 -45.74 -3.24 -38.18
CA ASP A 510 -46.35 -2.56 -37.04
C ASP A 510 -46.92 -3.55 -36.00
N ASP A 511 -47.03 -3.12 -34.75
CA ASP A 511 -48.34 -3.22 -34.09
C ASP A 511 -48.59 -2.08 -33.10
N LYS A 512 -49.86 -1.69 -32.98
CA LYS A 512 -50.35 -0.48 -32.30
C LYS A 512 -51.77 -0.75 -31.78
N SER A 513 -52.16 -0.08 -30.70
CA SER A 513 -53.35 -0.36 -29.85
C SER A 513 -53.02 -1.37 -28.73
N LYS A 514 -53.59 -1.31 -27.52
CA LYS A 514 -54.77 -0.64 -26.92
C LYS A 514 -54.38 -0.27 -25.46
N GLU A 515 -54.67 0.90 -24.86
CA GLU A 515 -56.00 1.42 -24.44
C GLU A 515 -57.06 0.36 -24.13
N ASP A 516 -57.21 0.01 -22.86
CA ASP A 516 -58.51 -0.26 -22.24
C ASP A 516 -58.42 0.10 -20.74
N ASP A 517 -59.37 0.89 -20.25
CA ASP A 517 -59.58 1.20 -18.83
C ASP A 517 -60.15 -0.04 -18.10
N GLU A 518 -59.97 -0.14 -16.78
CA GLU A 518 -61.08 -0.58 -15.92
C GLU A 518 -60.94 -0.06 -14.47
N GLU A 519 -62.08 0.28 -13.88
CA GLU A 519 -62.25 0.90 -12.56
C GLU A 519 -62.23 -0.12 -11.40
N ASP A 520 -62.18 0.41 -10.18
CA ASP A 520 -62.75 -0.12 -8.93
C ASP A 520 -62.63 -1.64 -8.62
N ASP A 521 -62.01 -1.94 -7.48
CA ASP A 521 -62.88 -2.43 -6.40
C ASP A 521 -62.35 -2.11 -4.98
N LYS A 522 -63.28 -1.68 -4.11
CA LYS A 522 -63.03 -1.52 -2.67
C LYS A 522 -63.31 -2.83 -1.96
N LYS A 523 -62.44 -3.23 -1.03
CA LYS A 523 -62.86 -4.18 0.01
C LYS A 523 -62.27 -3.91 1.38
N GLU A 524 -63.09 -3.31 2.24
CA GLU A 524 -62.92 -3.41 3.68
C GLU A 524 -63.08 -4.88 4.12
N VAL A 525 -62.20 -5.35 5.00
CA VAL A 525 -62.49 -6.54 5.83
C VAL A 525 -62.15 -6.21 7.27
N LYS A 526 -63.17 -6.32 8.14
CA LYS A 526 -63.05 -6.17 9.58
C LYS A 526 -62.31 -7.37 10.21
N GLY A 527 -61.39 -7.04 11.11
CA GLY A 527 -61.39 -7.50 12.50
C GLY A 527 -61.39 -9.00 12.82
N SER A 528 -60.37 -9.41 13.57
CA SER A 528 -60.47 -10.51 14.52
C SER A 528 -59.61 -10.22 15.75
N GLU A 529 -60.25 -9.97 16.88
CA GLU A 529 -59.58 -10.08 18.18
C GLU A 529 -59.28 -11.56 18.47
N SER A 530 -58.11 -11.86 19.04
CA SER A 530 -57.94 -13.11 19.79
C SER A 530 -57.07 -12.86 21.02
N LYS A 531 -57.71 -12.91 22.20
CA LYS A 531 -57.01 -13.11 23.46
C LYS A 531 -56.33 -14.48 23.46
N THR A 532 -55.15 -14.58 24.07
CA THR A 532 -54.76 -15.82 24.76
C THR A 532 -53.93 -15.47 25.98
N GLU A 533 -54.45 -15.78 27.16
CA GLU A 533 -53.69 -15.79 28.41
C GLU A 533 -52.77 -17.02 28.41
N GLY A 534 -51.59 -16.89 29.01
CA GLY A 534 -50.51 -17.91 28.93
C GLY A 534 -49.57 -17.85 30.13
N GLU A 535 -50.13 -18.07 31.32
CA GLU A 535 -49.42 -18.17 32.59
C GLU A 535 -48.63 -19.49 32.69
N THR A 536 -47.30 -19.47 32.88
CA THR A 536 -46.61 -20.59 33.55
C THR A 536 -45.26 -20.21 34.19
N LYS A 537 -45.25 -20.25 35.54
CA LYS A 537 -44.20 -20.65 36.49
C LYS A 537 -42.70 -20.38 36.24
N GLU A 538 -42.11 -19.76 37.27
CA GLU A 538 -40.76 -20.06 37.75
C GLU A 538 -40.65 -21.52 38.23
N GLU A 539 -39.52 -22.18 37.98
CA GLU A 539 -39.08 -23.30 38.83
C GLU A 539 -37.56 -23.21 39.04
N GLU A 540 -37.19 -22.87 40.28
CA GLU A 540 -35.81 -22.86 40.77
C GLU A 540 -35.42 -24.30 41.15
N GLN A 541 -34.36 -24.85 40.56
CA GLN A 541 -33.69 -25.99 41.21
C GLN A 541 -32.18 -26.05 40.99
N THR A 542 -31.52 -26.50 42.05
CA THR A 542 -30.08 -26.55 42.26
C THR A 542 -29.51 -27.92 41.89
N GLY A 543 -28.20 -27.99 41.59
CA GLY A 543 -27.51 -29.30 41.47
C GLY A 543 -26.16 -29.24 40.75
N ALA A 544 -25.08 -29.24 41.51
CA ALA A 544 -23.74 -29.53 40.97
C ALA A 544 -23.54 -31.06 40.86
N THR A 545 -22.73 -31.53 39.89
CA THR A 545 -21.69 -32.58 40.06
C THR A 545 -20.80 -32.65 38.81
N SER A 546 -19.54 -33.03 39.02
CA SER A 546 -18.44 -33.18 38.07
C SER A 546 -18.61 -34.30 37.03
N GLY A 547 -17.94 -34.16 35.88
CA GLY A 547 -17.60 -35.27 34.99
C GLY A 547 -16.57 -34.87 33.94
N ASP A 548 -15.36 -35.44 34.00
CA ASP A 548 -14.35 -35.33 32.94
C ASP A 548 -14.84 -36.02 31.65
N THR A 549 -14.56 -35.46 30.48
CA THR A 549 -14.63 -36.20 29.20
C THR A 549 -13.62 -35.63 28.21
N GLU A 550 -12.90 -36.53 27.53
CA GLU A 550 -11.84 -36.22 26.59
C GLU A 550 -12.34 -35.47 25.35
N ALA A 551 -11.55 -34.51 24.86
CA ALA A 551 -11.84 -33.77 23.65
C ALA A 551 -11.64 -34.66 22.41
N LYS A 552 -12.72 -34.91 21.67
CA LYS A 552 -12.68 -35.50 20.33
C LYS A 552 -13.05 -34.40 19.33
N GLU A 553 -12.06 -33.96 18.56
CA GLU A 553 -12.19 -32.85 17.62
C GLU A 553 -12.92 -33.32 16.35
N GLU A 554 -14.24 -33.12 16.28
CA GLU A 554 -15.02 -33.32 15.05
C GLU A 554 -15.15 -31.99 14.29
N GLY A 555 -14.84 -32.04 12.99
CA GLY A 555 -14.69 -30.85 12.16
C GLY A 555 -16.02 -30.15 11.88
N GLN A 556 -16.11 -28.87 12.22
CA GLN A 556 -17.21 -28.01 11.78
C GLN A 556 -17.17 -27.81 10.27
N THR A 557 -18.13 -28.43 9.57
CA THR A 557 -18.59 -27.95 8.28
C THR A 557 -19.29 -26.61 8.49
N ASN A 558 -18.74 -25.53 7.95
CA ASN A 558 -19.43 -24.23 7.94
C ASN A 558 -20.71 -24.36 7.11
N GLU A 559 -21.88 -24.31 7.75
CA GLU A 559 -23.12 -24.01 7.05
C GLU A 559 -23.01 -22.62 6.43
N VAL A 560 -23.29 -22.53 5.13
CA VAL A 560 -23.40 -21.24 4.45
C VAL A 560 -24.79 -20.71 4.73
N GLU A 561 -24.87 -19.80 5.71
CA GLU A 561 -26.11 -19.14 6.10
C GLU A 561 -26.74 -18.47 4.87
N SER A 562 -27.95 -18.92 4.49
CA SER A 562 -28.58 -18.47 3.26
C SER A 562 -29.24 -17.12 3.47
N LEU A 563 -28.69 -16.08 2.83
CA LEU A 563 -29.29 -14.73 2.79
C LEU A 563 -30.79 -14.80 2.53
N SER A 564 -31.53 -14.01 3.31
CA SER A 564 -32.98 -13.90 3.24
C SER A 564 -33.43 -13.40 1.85
N PRO A 565 -34.70 -13.67 1.45
CA PRO A 565 -35.23 -13.17 0.18
C PRO A 565 -35.19 -11.64 0.06
N GLU A 566 -35.26 -10.93 1.18
CA GLU A 566 -35.23 -9.46 1.24
C GLU A 566 -33.81 -8.91 1.04
N GLU A 567 -32.80 -9.48 1.69
CA GLU A 567 -31.38 -9.14 1.43
C GLU A 567 -30.98 -9.39 -0.03
N LYS A 568 -31.44 -10.50 -0.63
CA LYS A 568 -31.20 -10.80 -2.05
C LYS A 568 -31.88 -9.78 -2.97
N ARG A 569 -33.11 -9.35 -2.65
CA ARG A 569 -33.80 -8.29 -3.39
C ARG A 569 -33.05 -6.96 -3.29
N ILE A 570 -32.58 -6.60 -2.09
CA ILE A 570 -31.79 -5.39 -1.87
C ILE A 570 -30.49 -5.44 -2.68
N GLU A 571 -29.79 -6.59 -2.74
CA GLU A 571 -28.64 -6.74 -3.63
C GLU A 571 -29.01 -6.56 -5.11
N ASP A 572 -30.02 -7.28 -5.62
CA ASP A 572 -30.46 -7.18 -7.02
C ASP A 572 -30.97 -5.77 -7.41
N GLU A 573 -31.42 -4.95 -6.45
CA GLU A 573 -31.83 -3.55 -6.65
C GLU A 573 -30.71 -2.52 -6.36
N ILE A 574 -29.64 -2.89 -5.65
CA ILE A 574 -28.41 -2.07 -5.54
C ILE A 574 -27.59 -2.15 -6.83
N TYR A 575 -27.62 -3.30 -7.52
CA TYR A 575 -26.88 -3.58 -8.75
C TYR A 575 -27.63 -3.24 -10.05
N LYS A 576 -28.88 -2.77 -9.96
CA LYS A 576 -29.64 -2.13 -11.05
C LYS A 576 -29.52 -0.60 -10.97
#